data_AF-A0AAJ2A2L5-F1
#
_entry.id   AF-A0AAJ2A2L5-F1
#
_cell.length_a   1.000
_cell.length_b   1.000
_cell.length_c   1.000
_cell.angle_alpha   90.00
_cell.angle_beta   90.00
_cell.angle_gamma   90.00
#
_symmetry.space_group_name_H-M   'P 1'
#
loop_
_entity.id
_entity.type
_entity.pdbx_description
1 polymer ?
#
loop_
_entity_poly.entity_id
_entity_poly.type
_entity_poly.pdbx_seq_one_letter_code
_entity_poly.pdbx_strand_id
1 'polypeptide(L)'
;MLFDGMNKAAPYSTCKCCAKPSALCGLTDFSRGGADHLDGYKVDPYFGTSIYYYRCEQCGFIHAPAFDDWTPNDFSEHIYNAAYERQDLDYTFARPNANARTIAEFFPGLTQEKLLDTAPDQGF
;
A
#
# COMPACT_ATOMS: atom_id res chain seq x y z
N MET A 1 -3.79 21.57 -4.51
CA MET A 1 -4.47 20.71 -3.50
C MET A 1 -3.98 19.29 -3.74
N LEU A 2 -3.68 18.50 -2.70
CA LEU A 2 -3.00 17.18 -2.80
C LEU A 2 -3.57 16.22 -3.87
N PHE A 3 -4.88 16.32 -4.18
CA PHE A 3 -5.57 15.49 -5.15
C PHE A 3 -5.78 16.15 -6.54
N ASP A 4 -5.27 17.35 -6.74
CA ASP A 4 -5.41 18.08 -7.99
C ASP A 4 -4.59 17.40 -9.10
N GLY A 5 -5.19 17.23 -10.28
CA GLY A 5 -4.57 16.51 -11.40
C GLY A 5 -4.56 14.98 -11.32
N MET A 6 -4.96 14.36 -10.19
CA MET A 6 -4.98 12.90 -10.04
C MET A 6 -6.06 12.20 -10.87
N ASN A 7 -7.00 12.93 -11.46
CA ASN A 7 -8.02 12.41 -12.37
C ASN A 7 -7.60 12.45 -13.86
N LYS A 8 -6.31 12.56 -14.14
CA LYS A 8 -5.74 12.46 -15.49
C LYS A 8 -4.61 11.42 -15.49
N ALA A 9 -4.60 10.55 -16.50
CA ALA A 9 -3.55 9.56 -16.70
C ALA A 9 -2.86 9.76 -18.05
N ALA A 10 -1.54 9.64 -18.05
CA ALA A 10 -0.80 9.36 -19.27
C ALA A 10 -0.96 7.86 -19.62
N PRO A 11 -0.86 7.47 -20.90
CA PRO A 11 -0.90 6.04 -21.26
C PRO A 11 0.31 5.25 -20.74
N TYR A 12 1.40 5.94 -20.41
CA TYR A 12 2.65 5.35 -19.93
C TYR A 12 3.25 6.13 -18.75
N SER A 13 4.00 5.43 -17.90
CA SER A 13 4.92 6.02 -16.91
C SER A 13 6.26 5.28 -16.89
N THR A 14 7.29 5.89 -16.30
CA THR A 14 8.62 5.27 -16.14
C THR A 14 8.62 4.27 -14.98
N CYS A 15 9.11 3.06 -15.20
CA CYS A 15 9.23 2.05 -14.14
C CYS A 15 10.23 2.47 -13.07
N LYS A 16 9.80 2.44 -11.81
CA LYS A 16 10.66 2.79 -10.65
C LYS A 16 11.78 1.79 -10.37
N CYS A 17 11.67 0.55 -10.85
CA CYS A 17 12.68 -0.49 -10.62
C CYS A 17 13.75 -0.55 -11.72
N CYS A 18 13.38 -0.42 -12.99
CA CYS A 18 14.30 -0.63 -14.12
C CYS A 18 14.29 0.48 -15.18
N ALA A 19 13.57 1.58 -14.93
CA ALA A 19 13.44 2.74 -15.81
C ALA A 19 12.84 2.48 -17.21
N LYS A 20 12.32 1.27 -17.49
CA LYS A 20 11.62 0.96 -18.74
C LYS A 20 10.16 1.46 -18.74
N PRO A 21 9.53 1.59 -19.92
CA PRO A 21 8.13 2.00 -20.01
C PRO A 21 7.19 1.05 -19.26
N SER A 22 6.17 1.64 -18.64
CA SER A 22 5.10 0.94 -17.94
C SER A 22 3.76 1.43 -18.46
N ALA A 23 2.96 0.52 -19.02
CA ALA A 23 1.65 0.84 -19.57
C ALA A 23 0.61 0.98 -18.46
N LEU A 24 -0.35 1.90 -18.64
CA LEU A 24 -1.52 2.00 -17.77
C LEU A 24 -2.26 0.65 -17.77
N CYS A 25 -2.48 0.07 -16.58
CA CYS A 25 -3.03 -1.28 -16.46
C CYS A 25 -4.19 -1.39 -15.45
N GLY A 26 -4.47 -0.34 -14.68
CA GLY A 26 -5.51 -0.38 -13.67
C GLY A 26 -5.90 1.00 -13.16
N LEU A 27 -7.08 1.05 -12.55
CA LEU A 27 -7.66 2.23 -11.93
C LEU A 27 -8.51 1.78 -10.75
N THR A 28 -8.40 2.49 -9.63
CA THR A 28 -9.32 2.39 -8.50
C THR A 28 -9.64 3.77 -7.96
N ASP A 29 -10.75 3.90 -7.24
CA ASP A 29 -10.99 5.08 -6.40
C ASP A 29 -10.08 5.04 -5.15
N PHE A 30 -9.63 6.20 -4.69
CA PHE A 30 -8.79 6.34 -3.51
C PHE A 30 -9.44 5.78 -2.23
N SER A 31 -10.77 5.71 -2.14
CA SER A 31 -11.44 5.10 -0.98
C SER A 31 -11.48 3.56 -0.99
N ARG A 32 -10.88 2.91 -1.99
CA ARG A 32 -10.76 1.45 -2.02
C ARG A 32 -9.78 0.99 -0.93
N GLY A 33 -10.27 0.23 0.05
CA GLY A 33 -9.50 -0.17 1.23
C GLY A 33 -9.67 -1.63 1.62
N GLY A 34 -8.96 -2.03 2.68
CA GLY A 34 -8.97 -3.40 3.20
C GLY A 34 -10.32 -3.81 3.79
N ALA A 35 -11.06 -2.87 4.40
CA ALA A 35 -12.41 -3.12 4.89
C ALA A 35 -13.34 -3.60 3.76
N ASP A 36 -13.19 -3.05 2.55
CA ASP A 36 -14.01 -3.48 1.42
C ASP A 36 -13.70 -4.92 0.98
N HIS A 37 -12.47 -5.40 1.20
CA HIS A 37 -12.09 -6.77 0.89
C HIS A 37 -12.62 -7.75 1.94
N LEU A 38 -12.52 -7.39 3.22
CA LEU A 38 -13.01 -8.18 4.34
C LEU A 38 -14.53 -8.40 4.26
N ASP A 39 -15.28 -7.34 3.97
CA ASP A 39 -16.73 -7.38 3.90
C ASP A 39 -17.28 -7.84 2.53
N GLY A 40 -16.44 -7.83 1.49
CA GLY A 40 -16.81 -8.21 0.12
C GLY A 40 -17.65 -7.18 -0.64
N TYR A 41 -17.90 -5.99 -0.07
CA TYR A 41 -18.58 -4.87 -0.69
C TYR A 41 -17.95 -3.54 -0.26
N LYS A 42 -18.34 -2.41 -0.90
CA LYS A 42 -17.81 -1.08 -0.56
C LYS A 42 -18.36 -0.63 0.81
N VAL A 43 -17.47 -0.41 1.79
CA VAL A 43 -17.83 0.00 3.15
C VAL A 43 -17.89 1.52 3.28
N ASP A 44 -16.84 2.20 2.83
CA ASP A 44 -16.77 3.67 2.89
C ASP A 44 -17.28 4.34 1.60
N PRO A 45 -17.82 5.57 1.65
CA PRO A 45 -18.19 6.32 0.46
C PRO A 45 -17.05 6.44 -0.56
N TYR A 46 -17.39 6.60 -1.84
CA TYR A 46 -16.40 6.94 -2.87
C TYR A 46 -15.78 8.30 -2.59
N PHE A 47 -14.45 8.38 -2.68
CA PHE A 47 -13.73 9.63 -2.49
C PHE A 47 -13.74 10.49 -3.76
N GLY A 48 -13.89 9.87 -4.93
CA GLY A 48 -13.96 10.54 -6.23
C GLY A 48 -12.59 10.91 -6.81
N THR A 49 -11.52 10.27 -6.32
CA THR A 49 -10.15 10.48 -6.81
C THR A 49 -9.61 9.19 -7.40
N SER A 50 -9.16 9.26 -8.64
CA SER A 50 -8.59 8.15 -9.39
C SER A 50 -7.16 7.86 -8.95
N ILE A 51 -6.86 6.60 -8.64
CA ILE A 51 -5.51 6.07 -8.46
C ILE A 51 -5.20 5.14 -9.63
N TYR A 52 -4.32 5.61 -10.52
CA TYR A 52 -3.91 4.88 -11.70
C TYR A 52 -2.70 3.98 -11.43
N TYR A 53 -2.78 2.73 -11.88
CA TYR A 53 -1.72 1.74 -11.78
C TYR A 53 -1.09 1.48 -13.15
N TYR A 54 0.23 1.38 -13.16
CA TYR A 54 1.03 1.10 -14.34
C TYR A 54 1.82 -0.17 -14.12
N ARG A 55 1.95 -1.00 -15.16
CA ARG A 55 2.73 -2.23 -15.13
C ARG A 55 3.90 -2.12 -16.11
N CYS A 56 5.11 -2.33 -15.62
CA CYS A 56 6.31 -2.35 -16.44
C CYS A 56 6.29 -3.50 -17.43
N GLU A 57 6.50 -3.18 -18.71
CA GLU A 57 6.52 -4.17 -19.79
C GLU A 57 7.76 -5.08 -19.74
N GLN A 58 8.81 -4.65 -19.03
CA GLN A 58 10.06 -5.40 -18.91
C GLN A 58 10.12 -6.30 -17.67
N CYS A 59 9.94 -5.73 -16.48
CA CYS A 59 10.12 -6.47 -15.21
C CYS A 59 8.80 -6.85 -14.53
N GLY A 60 7.66 -6.41 -15.05
CA GLY A 60 6.34 -6.69 -14.49
C GLY A 60 6.00 -5.93 -13.20
N PHE A 61 6.88 -5.06 -12.69
CA PHE A 61 6.61 -4.22 -11.52
C PHE A 61 5.37 -3.35 -11.75
N ILE A 62 4.47 -3.33 -10.76
CA ILE A 62 3.26 -2.50 -10.77
C ILE A 62 3.45 -1.35 -9.80
N HIS A 63 3.16 -0.12 -10.23
CA HIS A 63 3.26 1.06 -9.38
C HIS A 63 2.16 2.08 -9.68
N ALA A 64 1.91 2.94 -8.69
CA ALA A 64 1.03 4.10 -8.80
C ALA A 64 1.86 5.38 -8.56
N PRO A 65 2.04 6.25 -9.57
CA PRO A 65 2.74 7.53 -9.42
C PRO A 65 2.03 8.53 -8.50
N ALA A 66 0.77 8.26 -8.18
CA ALA A 66 -0.12 9.06 -7.34
C ALA A 66 0.46 9.49 -5.99
N PHE A 67 1.42 8.73 -5.46
CA PHE A 67 1.98 8.92 -4.12
C PHE A 67 3.48 9.26 -4.14
N ASP A 68 4.04 9.57 -5.31
CA ASP A 68 5.50 9.74 -5.47
C ASP A 68 6.01 10.98 -4.75
N ASP A 69 5.17 12.00 -4.67
CA ASP A 69 5.46 13.28 -4.02
C ASP A 69 4.87 13.35 -2.60
N TRP A 70 4.28 12.27 -2.09
CA TRP A 70 3.73 12.25 -0.73
C TRP A 70 4.84 12.19 0.31
N THR A 71 4.76 13.08 1.27
CA THR A 71 5.57 13.07 2.48
C THR A 71 5.03 12.05 3.48
N PRO A 72 5.83 11.65 4.49
CA PRO A 72 5.31 10.86 5.60
C PRO A 72 4.09 11.48 6.29
N ASN A 73 4.01 12.81 6.32
CA ASN A 73 2.86 13.52 6.88
C ASN A 73 1.59 13.28 6.05
N ASP A 74 1.68 13.37 4.71
CA ASP A 74 0.55 13.10 3.81
C ASP A 74 0.03 11.67 3.98
N PHE A 75 0.95 10.69 4.11
CA PHE A 75 0.58 9.31 4.41
C PHE A 75 -0.11 9.17 5.78
N SER A 76 0.43 9.82 6.82
CA SER A 76 -0.14 9.76 8.17
C SER A 76 -1.51 10.44 8.26
N GLU A 77 -1.75 11.48 7.48
CA GLU A 77 -3.03 12.18 7.46
C GLU A 77 -4.10 11.38 6.70
N HIS A 78 -3.73 10.76 5.56
CA HIS A 78 -4.70 10.20 4.63
C HIS A 78 -4.84 8.68 4.65
N ILE A 79 -3.82 7.92 5.06
CA ILE A 79 -3.84 6.45 5.04
C ILE A 79 -3.61 5.89 6.44
N TYR A 80 -2.47 6.19 7.05
CA TYR A 80 -2.04 5.63 8.34
C TYR A 80 -2.41 6.54 9.51
N ASN A 81 -3.69 6.91 9.59
CA ASN A 81 -4.24 7.72 10.69
C ASN A 81 -4.94 6.84 11.74
N ALA A 82 -5.51 7.49 12.76
CA ALA A 82 -6.24 6.81 13.84
C ALA A 82 -7.43 5.93 13.37
N ALA A 83 -7.91 6.08 12.13
CA ALA A 83 -8.97 5.25 11.58
C ALA A 83 -8.44 4.01 10.80
N TYR A 84 -7.12 3.85 10.66
CA TYR A 84 -6.51 2.77 9.88
C TYR A 84 -6.85 1.37 10.43
N GLU A 85 -7.03 1.24 11.75
CA GLU A 85 -7.44 -0.02 12.39
C GLU A 85 -8.74 -0.60 11.80
N ARG A 86 -9.66 0.25 11.33
CA ARG A 86 -10.87 -0.24 10.64
C ARG A 86 -10.57 -0.87 9.28
N GLN A 87 -9.50 -0.45 8.61
CA GLN A 87 -9.12 -0.94 7.29
C GLN A 87 -8.28 -2.22 7.35
N ASP A 88 -7.54 -2.41 8.43
CA ASP A 88 -6.71 -3.60 8.67
C ASP A 88 -6.77 -3.92 10.17
N LEU A 89 -7.64 -4.85 10.58
CA LEU A 89 -7.80 -5.22 11.99
C LEU A 89 -6.64 -6.09 12.52
N ASP A 90 -5.92 -6.74 11.62
CA ASP A 90 -4.94 -7.76 11.98
C ASP A 90 -3.53 -7.18 12.17
N TYR A 91 -3.32 -5.91 11.83
CA TYR A 91 -1.98 -5.30 11.79
C TYR A 91 -1.28 -5.25 13.16
N THR A 92 -2.02 -5.01 14.24
CA THR A 92 -1.42 -4.74 15.56
C THR A 92 -0.80 -5.98 16.20
N PHE A 93 -1.44 -7.15 16.08
CA PHE A 93 -1.03 -8.35 16.80
C PHE A 93 -1.15 -9.64 16.00
N ALA A 94 -2.22 -9.83 15.25
CA ALA A 94 -2.47 -11.10 14.57
C ALA A 94 -1.41 -11.39 13.51
N ARG A 95 -1.16 -10.42 12.61
CA ARG A 95 -0.14 -10.54 11.55
C ARG A 95 1.29 -10.61 12.10
N PRO A 96 1.74 -9.73 13.02
CA PRO A 96 3.08 -9.83 13.62
C PRO A 96 3.32 -11.17 14.34
N ASN A 97 2.34 -11.68 15.09
CA ASN A 97 2.48 -12.97 15.79
C ASN A 97 2.54 -14.15 14.82
N ALA A 98 1.73 -14.14 13.76
CA ALA A 98 1.77 -15.17 12.72
C ALA A 98 3.11 -15.15 11.97
N ASN A 99 3.65 -13.97 11.65
CA ASN A 99 4.96 -13.81 11.04
C ASN A 99 6.07 -14.34 11.97
N ALA A 100 6.05 -13.98 13.25
CA ALA A 100 7.03 -14.45 14.23
C ALA A 100 7.03 -15.98 14.37
N ARG A 101 5.84 -16.60 14.40
CA ARG A 101 5.70 -18.07 14.40
C ARG A 101 6.32 -18.70 13.15
N THR A 102 5.99 -18.16 11.98
CA THR A 102 6.52 -18.65 10.70
C THR A 102 8.05 -18.58 10.67
N ILE A 103 8.64 -17.49 11.16
CA ILE A 103 10.09 -17.33 11.23
C ILE A 103 10.70 -18.30 12.23
N ALA A 104 10.08 -18.51 13.40
CA ALA A 104 10.54 -19.48 14.38
C ALA A 104 10.51 -20.93 13.84
N GLU A 105 9.50 -21.26 13.02
CA GLU A 105 9.38 -22.58 12.38
C GLU A 105 10.48 -22.81 11.33
N PHE A 106 10.74 -21.83 10.46
CA PHE A 106 11.77 -21.96 9.43
C PHE A 106 13.20 -21.76 9.96
N PHE A 107 13.36 -20.95 11.01
CA PHE A 107 14.65 -20.56 11.57
C PHE A 107 14.67 -20.69 13.10
N PRO A 108 14.69 -21.92 13.66
CA PRO A 108 14.64 -22.14 15.11
C PRO A 108 15.74 -21.41 15.90
N GLY A 109 16.90 -21.19 15.27
CA GLY A 109 18.03 -20.46 15.85
C GLY A 109 17.79 -18.95 16.05
N LEU A 110 16.74 -18.37 15.46
CA LEU A 110 16.40 -16.95 15.58
C LEU A 110 15.31 -16.67 16.63
N THR A 111 14.85 -17.68 17.36
CA THR A 111 13.72 -17.56 18.31
C THR A 111 13.98 -16.63 19.50
N GLN A 112 15.23 -16.26 19.76
CA GLN A 112 15.63 -15.33 20.82
C GLN A 112 16.11 -13.98 20.28
N GLU A 113 16.12 -13.81 18.96
CA GLU A 113 16.63 -12.61 18.31
C GLU A 113 15.54 -11.56 18.12
N LYS A 114 15.96 -10.30 18.03
CA LYS A 114 15.06 -9.19 17.68
C LYS A 114 15.02 -9.02 16.17
N LEU A 115 13.83 -9.10 15.60
CA LEU A 115 13.59 -8.85 14.18
C LEU A 115 13.00 -7.45 14.00
N LEU A 116 13.58 -6.69 13.08
CA LEU A 116 12.98 -5.46 12.61
C LEU A 116 11.86 -5.83 11.62
N ASP A 117 10.62 -5.55 11.99
CA ASP A 117 9.48 -5.57 11.07
C ASP A 117 9.26 -4.13 10.57
N THR A 118 9.62 -3.88 9.31
CA THR A 118 9.39 -2.57 8.70
C THR A 118 7.94 -2.49 8.23
N ALA A 119 7.04 -2.16 9.14
CA ALA A 119 5.70 -1.73 8.79
C ALA A 119 5.66 -0.18 8.76
N PRO A 120 5.02 0.44 7.75
CA PRO A 120 5.05 1.89 7.55
C PRO A 120 4.31 2.70 8.63
N ASP A 121 3.68 2.03 9.59
CA ASP A 121 2.75 2.59 10.57
C ASP A 121 3.38 2.95 11.93
N GLN A 122 4.62 2.50 12.19
CA GLN A 122 5.34 2.85 13.42
C GLN A 122 6.65 3.53 13.01
N GLY A 123 6.71 4.85 13.17
CA GLY A 123 7.89 5.66 12.85
C GLY A 123 9.18 5.12 13.46
N PHE A 124 10.30 5.48 12.80
CA PHE A 124 11.67 5.21 13.23
C PHE A 124 11.95 5.44 14.72
#